data_AF-A0A6J7UCP5-F1
#
_entry.id   AF-A0A6J7UCP5-F1
#
_cell.length_a   1.000
_cell.length_b   1.000
_cell.length_c   1.000
_cell.angle_alpha   90.00
_cell.angle_beta   90.00
_cell.angle_gamma   90.00
#
_symmetry.space_group_name_H-M   'P 1'
#
loop_
_entity.id
_entity.type
_entity.pdbx_description
1 polymer ?
#
loop_
_entity_poly.entity_id
_entity_poly.type
_entity_poly.pdbx_seq_one_letter_code
_entity_poly.pdbx_strand_id
1 'polypeptide(L)'
;MRRVRLVGALAALVCAVTLSGCSSDEPSDAVPVVADVNATGRELVTKFVTILQAGDMVALNGFLDDSFQIQRADGSAADKSQYLENPSKVKSFVLGKELTASMNGEVLIVRWSLVVNETINGKEIAKGEAPRLSSFLWHDGSWHLASHANFALPATDEPPVLADADAVGRELARQFITILKNKDTVALGDFLAGAFQIQRADGTGANRLEYLDADINISSFELGPDVTAIQETNTLTVRWSLQIDETVNGQVTGKNLAPRLSTFIWENGAWRLLSHANFNVLATDTVPVLADPNTTGRELVLRFAEILQSKDRVALAAFLAGAFQMQRSNGTSTDREEYLALDVNLTNFALGEELEAFQELNALTVRWSVKVVQTVDGKPVSEVFAPRLSTFIWEKGAWRLLSHANFNPPVA
;
A
#
# COMPACT_ATOMS: atom_id res chain seq x y z
N MET A 1 -52.35 -45.41 -72.46
CA MET A 1 -52.15 -45.15 -73.91
C MET A 1 -51.90 -43.67 -74.14
N ARG A 2 -50.86 -43.36 -74.93
CA ARG A 2 -50.64 -42.19 -75.82
C ARG A 2 -51.18 -40.78 -75.45
N ARG A 3 -50.25 -39.91 -75.03
CA ARG A 3 -49.72 -38.70 -75.72
C ARG A 3 -50.65 -37.76 -76.54
N VAL A 4 -50.37 -36.45 -76.36
CA VAL A 4 -50.42 -35.27 -77.30
C VAL A 4 -51.73 -34.46 -77.27
N ARG A 5 -51.81 -33.12 -77.37
CA ARG A 5 -50.97 -31.90 -77.14
C ARG A 5 -51.95 -30.70 -77.26
N LEU A 6 -51.64 -29.60 -76.56
CA LEU A 6 -51.82 -28.16 -76.85
C LEU A 6 -53.10 -27.59 -77.51
N VAL A 7 -53.63 -26.49 -76.96
CA VAL A 7 -53.58 -25.08 -77.46
C VAL A 7 -54.76 -24.28 -76.86
N GLY A 8 -54.51 -23.04 -76.41
CA GLY A 8 -55.52 -21.95 -76.33
C GLY A 8 -55.51 -21.19 -75.00
N ALA A 9 -54.63 -20.20 -74.83
CA ALA A 9 -54.85 -18.77 -75.12
C ALA A 9 -55.23 -17.98 -73.85
N LEU A 10 -54.23 -17.35 -73.20
CA LEU A 10 -54.41 -16.43 -72.09
C LEU A 10 -54.27 -14.99 -72.59
N ALA A 11 -55.28 -14.17 -72.28
CA ALA A 11 -55.41 -12.78 -72.68
C ALA A 11 -54.39 -11.86 -71.96
N ALA A 12 -53.96 -10.84 -72.68
CA ALA A 12 -53.05 -9.79 -72.24
C ALA A 12 -53.69 -8.90 -71.15
N LEU A 13 -53.01 -8.76 -70.01
CA LEU A 13 -53.28 -7.76 -68.98
C LEU A 13 -52.31 -6.58 -69.20
N VAL A 14 -52.87 -5.40 -69.43
CA VAL A 14 -52.15 -4.15 -69.68
C VAL A 14 -51.45 -3.68 -68.40
N CYS A 15 -50.15 -3.43 -68.52
CA CYS A 15 -49.30 -2.82 -67.51
C CYS A 15 -49.62 -1.32 -67.36
N ALA A 16 -49.88 -0.88 -66.13
CA ALA A 16 -49.66 0.49 -65.69
C ALA A 16 -48.97 0.44 -64.32
N VAL A 17 -47.64 0.26 -64.34
CA VAL A 17 -46.81 0.39 -63.15
C VAL A 17 -46.33 1.83 -63.10
N THR A 18 -46.82 2.57 -62.10
CA THR A 18 -46.27 3.86 -61.70
C THR A 18 -44.86 3.63 -61.14
N LEU A 19 -43.84 4.14 -61.83
CA LEU A 19 -42.49 4.25 -61.31
C LEU A 19 -42.49 5.33 -60.21
N SER A 20 -42.78 4.94 -58.98
CA SER A 20 -42.38 5.70 -57.80
C SER A 20 -40.86 5.61 -57.72
N GLY A 21 -40.19 6.75 -57.91
CA GLY A 21 -38.75 6.86 -57.70
C GLY A 21 -38.42 6.48 -56.27
N CYS A 22 -37.72 5.36 -56.10
CA CYS A 22 -36.96 5.08 -54.89
C CYS A 22 -35.84 6.12 -54.83
N SER A 23 -36.06 7.23 -54.12
CA SER A 23 -34.95 7.99 -53.57
C SER A 23 -34.21 7.06 -52.62
N SER A 24 -33.03 6.63 -53.02
CA SER A 24 -32.02 6.11 -52.11
C SER A 24 -31.58 7.27 -51.22
N ASP A 25 -32.34 7.49 -50.13
CA ASP A 25 -31.86 8.30 -49.01
C ASP A 25 -30.66 7.55 -48.44
N GLU A 26 -29.46 7.89 -48.92
CA GLU A 26 -28.24 7.50 -48.22
C GLU A 26 -28.31 8.08 -46.80
N PRO A 27 -27.98 7.28 -45.77
CA PRO A 27 -27.97 7.77 -44.41
C PRO A 27 -27.10 9.02 -44.34
N SER A 28 -27.70 10.13 -43.95
CA SER A 28 -27.00 11.39 -43.80
C SER A 28 -26.04 11.29 -42.63
N ASP A 29 -24.74 11.43 -42.89
CA ASP A 29 -23.69 11.54 -41.86
C ASP A 29 -23.79 12.84 -41.03
N ALA A 30 -24.75 13.71 -41.35
CA ALA A 30 -25.01 14.89 -40.54
C ALA A 30 -25.34 14.49 -39.09
N VAL A 31 -24.56 15.03 -38.15
CA VAL A 31 -24.79 14.89 -36.71
C VAL A 31 -26.23 15.26 -36.36
N PRO A 32 -26.96 14.43 -35.59
CA PRO A 32 -28.34 14.69 -35.24
C PRO A 32 -28.39 15.91 -34.31
N VAL A 33 -29.38 16.77 -34.53
CA VAL A 33 -29.72 17.82 -33.56
C VAL A 33 -30.41 17.14 -32.38
N VAL A 34 -29.69 17.01 -31.27
CA VAL A 34 -30.19 16.39 -30.04
C VAL A 34 -30.88 17.43 -29.16
N ALA A 35 -32.21 17.32 -29.01
CA ALA A 35 -33.00 18.25 -28.20
C ALA A 35 -32.76 18.10 -26.69
N ASP A 36 -32.54 16.88 -26.22
CA ASP A 36 -32.20 16.56 -24.83
C ASP A 36 -31.06 15.54 -24.78
N VAL A 37 -29.85 16.04 -24.52
CA VAL A 37 -28.63 15.24 -24.50
C VAL A 37 -28.67 14.18 -23.39
N ASN A 38 -29.31 14.46 -22.26
CA ASN A 38 -29.44 13.50 -21.15
C ASN A 38 -30.40 12.37 -21.53
N ALA A 39 -31.53 12.68 -22.19
CA ALA A 39 -32.47 11.67 -22.66
C ALA A 39 -31.82 10.74 -23.70
N THR A 40 -31.11 11.30 -24.68
CA THR A 40 -30.34 10.52 -25.67
C THR A 40 -29.26 9.68 -25.01
N GLY A 41 -28.48 10.27 -24.08
CA GLY A 41 -27.47 9.52 -23.33
C GLY A 41 -28.07 8.34 -22.56
N ARG A 42 -29.22 8.53 -21.92
CA ARG A 42 -29.97 7.47 -21.21
C ARG A 42 -30.44 6.36 -22.14
N GLU A 43 -30.98 6.71 -23.31
CA GLU A 43 -31.40 5.73 -24.33
C GLU A 43 -30.22 4.86 -24.78
N LEU A 44 -29.07 5.47 -25.07
CA LEU A 44 -27.87 4.77 -25.55
C LEU A 44 -27.29 3.82 -24.49
N VAL A 45 -27.16 4.25 -23.23
CA VAL A 45 -26.68 3.34 -22.17
C VAL A 45 -27.69 2.24 -21.86
N THR A 46 -29.00 2.52 -21.97
CA THR A 46 -30.05 1.50 -21.84
C THR A 46 -29.93 0.46 -22.95
N LYS A 47 -29.76 0.91 -24.19
CA LYS A 47 -29.54 0.03 -25.36
C LYS A 47 -28.34 -0.87 -25.15
N PHE A 48 -27.20 -0.32 -24.73
CA PHE A 48 -25.99 -1.10 -24.45
C PHE A 48 -26.23 -2.23 -23.43
N VAL A 49 -26.78 -1.89 -22.26
CA VAL A 49 -27.01 -2.88 -21.20
C VAL A 49 -28.07 -3.90 -21.59
N THR A 50 -29.06 -3.50 -22.39
CA THR A 50 -30.10 -4.41 -22.92
C THR A 50 -29.52 -5.41 -23.93
N ILE A 51 -28.62 -4.98 -24.82
CA ILE A 51 -27.88 -5.86 -25.72
C ILE A 51 -27.09 -6.91 -24.92
N LEU A 52 -26.37 -6.48 -23.87
CA LEU A 52 -25.63 -7.39 -22.98
C LEU A 52 -26.55 -8.34 -22.21
N GLN A 53 -27.71 -7.88 -21.77
CA GLN A 53 -28.69 -8.72 -21.08
C GLN A 53 -29.29 -9.79 -22.00
N ALA A 54 -29.52 -9.45 -23.26
CA ALA A 54 -30.01 -10.39 -24.28
C ALA A 54 -28.93 -11.37 -24.77
N GLY A 55 -27.65 -11.06 -24.56
CA GLY A 55 -26.54 -11.82 -25.14
C GLY A 55 -26.49 -11.73 -26.68
N ASP A 56 -27.00 -10.64 -27.26
CA ASP A 56 -27.07 -10.46 -28.71
C ASP A 56 -25.72 -9.97 -29.26
N MET A 57 -24.89 -10.93 -29.69
CA MET A 57 -23.55 -10.64 -30.21
C MET A 57 -23.56 -9.86 -31.52
N VAL A 58 -24.61 -10.00 -32.34
CA VAL A 58 -24.71 -9.28 -33.62
C VAL A 58 -25.03 -7.82 -33.35
N ALA A 59 -26.02 -7.56 -32.49
CA ALA A 59 -26.34 -6.21 -32.05
C ALA A 59 -25.18 -5.56 -31.29
N LEU A 60 -24.45 -6.33 -30.45
CA LEU A 60 -23.28 -5.83 -29.75
C LEU A 60 -22.20 -5.41 -30.74
N ASN A 61 -21.81 -6.29 -31.66
CA ASN A 61 -20.78 -5.97 -32.64
C ASN A 61 -21.12 -4.74 -33.50
N GLY A 62 -22.40 -4.60 -33.90
CA GLY A 62 -22.85 -3.43 -34.65
C GLY A 62 -22.96 -2.13 -33.83
N PHE A 63 -23.12 -2.24 -32.50
CA PHE A 63 -23.22 -1.09 -31.61
C PHE A 63 -21.86 -0.56 -31.14
N LEU A 64 -20.82 -1.39 -31.14
CA LEU A 64 -19.46 -0.96 -30.80
C LEU A 64 -18.77 -0.29 -32.00
N ASP A 65 -18.15 0.85 -31.77
CA ASP A 65 -17.27 1.52 -32.73
C ASP A 65 -16.02 0.66 -32.97
N ASP A 66 -15.40 0.72 -34.16
CA ASP A 66 -14.18 -0.05 -34.45
C ASP A 66 -12.99 0.35 -33.56
N SER A 67 -13.00 1.58 -33.02
CA SER A 67 -12.04 2.07 -32.04
C SER A 67 -12.39 1.73 -30.58
N PHE A 68 -13.42 0.91 -30.33
CA PHE A 68 -13.91 0.63 -28.98
C PHE A 68 -12.81 0.19 -28.00
N GLN A 69 -12.81 0.83 -26.83
CA GLN A 69 -11.97 0.48 -25.68
C GLN A 69 -12.82 0.37 -24.41
N ILE A 70 -12.50 -0.60 -23.55
CA ILE A 70 -13.09 -0.68 -22.20
C ILE A 70 -12.01 -0.78 -21.12
N GLN A 71 -12.20 -0.03 -20.04
CA GLN A 71 -11.47 -0.17 -18.79
C GLN A 71 -12.40 -0.73 -17.71
N ARG A 72 -12.05 -1.87 -17.13
CA ARG A 72 -12.81 -2.51 -16.06
C ARG A 72 -12.36 -2.01 -14.68
N ALA A 73 -13.23 -2.19 -13.69
CA ALA A 73 -12.99 -1.74 -12.31
C ALA A 73 -11.84 -2.48 -11.62
N ASP A 74 -11.46 -3.66 -12.12
CA ASP A 74 -10.31 -4.46 -11.65
C ASP A 74 -8.98 -4.04 -12.29
N GLY A 75 -8.98 -2.99 -13.13
CA GLY A 75 -7.79 -2.53 -13.84
C GLY A 75 -7.54 -3.24 -15.18
N SER A 76 -8.29 -4.29 -15.53
CA SER A 76 -8.16 -4.92 -16.86
C SER A 76 -8.78 -4.05 -17.96
N ALA A 77 -8.21 -4.13 -19.17
CA ALA A 77 -8.71 -3.42 -20.34
C ALA A 77 -8.99 -4.40 -21.50
N ALA A 78 -9.79 -3.99 -22.47
CA ALA A 78 -10.01 -4.73 -23.71
C ALA A 78 -10.34 -3.80 -24.88
N ASP A 79 -9.91 -4.17 -26.08
CA ASP A 79 -10.42 -3.59 -27.34
C ASP A 79 -11.72 -4.29 -27.81
N LYS A 80 -12.28 -3.87 -28.95
CA LYS A 80 -13.50 -4.48 -29.54
C LYS A 80 -13.38 -5.99 -29.72
N SER A 81 -12.29 -6.47 -30.33
CA SER A 81 -12.11 -7.89 -30.63
C SER A 81 -12.06 -8.70 -29.33
N GLN A 82 -11.22 -8.27 -28.39
CA GLN A 82 -11.06 -8.89 -27.08
C GLN A 82 -12.35 -8.86 -26.26
N TYR A 83 -13.13 -7.78 -26.34
CA TYR A 83 -14.39 -7.67 -25.62
C TYR A 83 -15.47 -8.59 -26.20
N LEU A 84 -15.53 -8.77 -27.52
CA LEU A 84 -16.50 -9.64 -28.18
C LEU A 84 -16.24 -11.13 -27.92
N GLU A 85 -15.01 -11.54 -27.61
CA GLU A 85 -14.70 -12.91 -27.21
C GLU A 85 -15.31 -13.28 -25.86
N ASN A 86 -15.42 -12.31 -24.93
CA ASN A 86 -15.95 -12.52 -23.59
C ASN A 86 -16.66 -11.27 -23.05
N PRO A 87 -17.87 -10.95 -23.55
CA PRO A 87 -18.61 -9.77 -23.14
C PRO A 87 -19.16 -9.92 -21.72
N SER A 88 -19.51 -8.78 -21.11
CA SER A 88 -20.16 -8.74 -19.81
C SER A 88 -21.54 -9.44 -19.86
N LYS A 89 -21.88 -10.18 -18.81
CA LYS A 89 -23.17 -10.89 -18.69
C LYS A 89 -24.08 -10.20 -17.69
N VAL A 90 -25.21 -9.67 -18.16
CA VAL A 90 -26.18 -8.94 -17.34
C VAL A 90 -27.42 -9.80 -17.11
N LYS A 91 -27.80 -10.08 -15.87
CA LYS A 91 -29.08 -10.77 -15.57
C LYS A 91 -30.24 -9.79 -15.47
N SER A 92 -30.04 -8.74 -14.68
CA SER A 92 -30.97 -7.64 -14.50
C SER A 92 -30.20 -6.38 -14.16
N PHE A 93 -30.79 -5.22 -14.46
CA PHE A 93 -30.16 -3.93 -14.22
C PHE A 93 -31.19 -2.87 -13.82
N VAL A 94 -30.71 -1.88 -13.06
CA VAL A 94 -31.42 -0.63 -12.77
C VAL A 94 -30.43 0.51 -13.00
N LEU A 95 -30.79 1.43 -13.89
CA LEU A 95 -30.02 2.66 -14.09
C LEU A 95 -30.22 3.60 -12.91
N GLY A 96 -29.14 4.26 -12.49
CA GLY A 96 -29.20 5.31 -11.49
C GLY A 96 -30.12 6.46 -11.91
N LYS A 97 -30.58 7.19 -10.88
CA LYS A 97 -31.44 8.36 -11.07
C LYS A 97 -30.69 9.49 -11.76
N GLU A 98 -29.45 9.72 -11.34
CA GLU A 98 -28.59 10.76 -11.88
C GLU A 98 -27.81 10.26 -13.10
N LEU A 99 -28.04 10.90 -14.24
CA LEU A 99 -27.28 10.71 -15.48
C LEU A 99 -27.00 12.09 -16.05
N THR A 100 -25.75 12.37 -16.36
CA THR A 100 -25.34 13.62 -17.01
C THR A 100 -24.67 13.27 -18.32
N ALA A 101 -25.14 13.88 -19.40
CA ALA A 101 -24.54 13.77 -20.71
C ALA A 101 -24.12 15.14 -21.24
N SER A 102 -23.03 15.17 -22.00
CA SER A 102 -22.55 16.32 -22.74
C SER A 102 -22.24 15.92 -24.17
N MET A 103 -22.46 16.83 -25.12
CA MET A 103 -22.25 16.57 -26.54
C MET A 103 -21.43 17.70 -27.15
N ASN A 104 -20.49 17.34 -28.02
CA ASN A 104 -19.72 18.29 -28.83
C ASN A 104 -19.47 17.69 -30.21
N GLY A 105 -20.16 18.22 -31.23
CA GLY A 105 -20.14 17.64 -32.58
C GLY A 105 -20.62 16.18 -32.57
N GLU A 106 -19.83 15.30 -33.17
CA GLU A 106 -20.10 13.86 -33.30
C GLU A 106 -19.89 13.07 -32.01
N VAL A 107 -19.46 13.70 -30.92
CA VAL A 107 -19.11 12.99 -29.68
C VAL A 107 -20.14 13.29 -28.59
N LEU A 108 -20.66 12.23 -27.97
CA LEU A 108 -21.55 12.29 -26.80
C LEU A 108 -20.90 11.53 -25.63
N ILE A 109 -20.72 12.21 -24.50
CA ILE A 109 -20.15 11.64 -23.27
C ILE A 109 -21.27 11.50 -22.24
N VAL A 110 -21.41 10.32 -21.63
CA VAL A 110 -22.40 10.03 -20.60
C VAL A 110 -21.71 9.58 -19.31
N ARG A 111 -21.94 10.32 -18.23
CA ARG A 111 -21.66 9.88 -16.86
C ARG A 111 -22.95 9.37 -16.25
N TRP A 112 -22.93 8.14 -15.76
CA TRP A 112 -24.11 7.45 -15.27
C TRP A 112 -23.74 6.44 -14.20
N SER A 113 -24.73 5.81 -13.61
CA SER A 113 -24.54 4.77 -12.61
C SER A 113 -25.50 3.60 -12.87
N LEU A 114 -25.10 2.43 -12.40
CA LEU A 114 -25.77 1.17 -12.70
C LEU A 114 -25.75 0.26 -11.48
N VAL A 115 -26.92 -0.28 -11.13
CA VAL A 115 -27.04 -1.46 -10.28
C VAL A 115 -27.22 -2.65 -11.21
N VAL A 116 -26.28 -3.59 -11.22
CA VAL A 116 -26.38 -4.86 -11.94
C VAL A 116 -26.40 -6.00 -10.95
N ASN A 117 -27.25 -7.00 -11.19
CA ASN A 117 -27.03 -8.31 -10.60
C ASN A 117 -26.19 -9.12 -11.60
N GLU A 118 -24.87 -9.12 -11.42
CA GLU A 118 -23.95 -9.81 -12.31
C GLU A 118 -23.32 -11.04 -11.64
N THR A 119 -22.75 -11.92 -12.46
CA THR A 119 -21.95 -13.04 -11.99
C THR A 119 -20.63 -13.02 -12.75
N ILE A 120 -19.54 -12.68 -12.06
CA ILE A 120 -18.19 -12.65 -12.63
C ILE A 120 -17.47 -13.90 -12.09
N ASN A 121 -16.96 -14.75 -12.98
CA ASN A 121 -16.26 -16.01 -12.62
C ASN A 121 -17.05 -16.92 -11.65
N GLY A 122 -18.38 -16.99 -11.80
CA GLY A 122 -19.23 -17.84 -10.93
C GLY A 122 -19.59 -17.23 -9.57
N LYS A 123 -19.08 -16.04 -9.23
CA LYS A 123 -19.42 -15.31 -8.01
C LYS A 123 -20.43 -14.21 -8.33
N GLU A 124 -21.54 -14.17 -7.60
CA GLU A 124 -22.51 -13.07 -7.71
C GLU A 124 -21.84 -11.78 -7.23
N ILE A 125 -21.81 -10.77 -8.10
CA ILE A 125 -21.25 -9.47 -7.79
C ILE A 125 -22.38 -8.46 -7.96
N ALA A 126 -22.80 -7.90 -6.82
CA ALA A 126 -22.94 -6.47 -6.55
C ALA A 126 -24.06 -6.21 -5.53
N LYS A 127 -23.76 -5.36 -4.54
CA LYS A 127 -24.76 -4.66 -3.73
C LYS A 127 -24.36 -3.18 -3.69
N GLY A 128 -24.59 -2.46 -4.77
CA GLY A 128 -24.31 -1.02 -4.83
C GLY A 128 -24.49 -0.44 -6.24
N GLU A 129 -24.87 0.84 -6.30
CA GLU A 129 -24.98 1.63 -7.53
C GLU A 129 -23.58 2.09 -7.98
N ALA A 130 -23.03 1.45 -9.02
CA ALA A 130 -21.65 1.68 -9.45
C ALA A 130 -21.55 2.78 -10.51
N PRO A 131 -20.58 3.72 -10.41
CA PRO A 131 -20.40 4.75 -11.42
C PRO A 131 -19.80 4.19 -12.73
N ARG A 132 -20.19 4.80 -13.84
CA ARG A 132 -19.80 4.47 -15.21
C ARG A 132 -19.56 5.74 -16.04
N LEU A 133 -18.68 5.66 -17.03
CA LEU A 133 -18.50 6.68 -18.06
C LEU A 133 -18.53 5.99 -19.42
N SER A 134 -19.29 6.53 -20.36
CA SER A 134 -19.36 6.05 -21.74
C SER A 134 -19.16 7.20 -22.71
N SER A 135 -18.45 6.97 -23.80
CA SER A 135 -18.42 7.91 -24.93
C SER A 135 -18.97 7.25 -26.19
N PHE A 136 -19.82 7.97 -26.90
CA PHE A 136 -20.44 7.56 -28.14
C PHE A 136 -19.96 8.47 -29.28
N LEU A 137 -19.76 7.87 -30.45
CA LEU A 137 -19.42 8.56 -31.68
C LEU A 137 -20.58 8.41 -32.68
N TRP A 138 -20.96 9.50 -33.34
CA TRP A 138 -21.92 9.49 -34.43
C TRP A 138 -21.20 9.33 -35.76
N HIS A 139 -21.52 8.27 -36.49
CA HIS A 139 -21.12 8.07 -37.88
C HIS A 139 -22.07 7.06 -38.54
N ASP A 140 -22.12 7.01 -39.87
CA ASP A 140 -22.97 6.09 -40.65
C ASP A 140 -24.45 6.16 -40.25
N GLY A 141 -24.91 7.36 -39.88
CA GLY A 141 -26.29 7.62 -39.47
C GLY A 141 -26.69 7.01 -38.12
N SER A 142 -25.75 6.58 -37.27
CA SER A 142 -26.07 6.00 -35.97
C SER A 142 -25.02 6.30 -34.87
N TRP A 143 -25.42 6.11 -33.60
CA TRP A 143 -24.51 6.24 -32.46
C TRP A 143 -23.84 4.90 -32.16
N HIS A 144 -22.51 4.92 -32.06
CA HIS A 144 -21.68 3.78 -31.71
C HIS A 144 -20.93 4.02 -30.39
N LEU A 145 -20.80 3.00 -29.56
CA LEU A 145 -20.04 3.09 -28.30
C LEU A 145 -18.54 3.01 -28.60
N ALA A 146 -17.82 4.10 -28.37
CA ALA A 146 -16.38 4.23 -28.62
C ALA A 146 -15.53 3.99 -27.37
N SER A 147 -16.03 4.29 -26.17
CA SER A 147 -15.34 3.87 -24.95
C SER A 147 -16.28 3.64 -23.79
N HIS A 148 -15.89 2.76 -22.87
CA HIS A 148 -16.62 2.50 -21.64
C HIS A 148 -15.67 2.30 -20.46
N ALA A 149 -15.99 2.90 -19.32
CA ALA A 149 -15.25 2.74 -18.08
C ALA A 149 -16.14 2.28 -16.94
N ASN A 150 -15.73 1.19 -16.29
CA ASN A 150 -16.31 0.70 -15.06
C ASN A 150 -15.49 1.23 -13.88
N PHE A 151 -16.08 2.11 -13.09
CA PHE A 151 -15.45 2.54 -11.84
C PHE A 151 -15.81 1.57 -10.72
N ALA A 152 -14.87 1.35 -9.80
CA ALA A 152 -15.17 0.69 -8.54
C ALA A 152 -16.20 1.54 -7.76
N LEU A 153 -17.07 0.88 -7.00
CA LEU A 153 -17.79 1.58 -5.94
C LEU A 153 -16.77 2.28 -5.04
N PRO A 154 -17.06 3.48 -4.48
CA PRO A 154 -16.31 3.95 -3.33
C PRO A 154 -16.26 2.80 -2.34
N ALA A 155 -15.08 2.44 -1.86
CA ALA A 155 -14.95 1.36 -0.90
C ALA A 155 -15.93 1.66 0.24
N THR A 156 -16.96 0.84 0.40
CA THR A 156 -17.90 0.91 1.55
C THR A 156 -17.23 0.44 2.84
N ASP A 157 -15.91 0.28 2.80
CA ASP A 157 -15.03 -0.05 3.90
C ASP A 157 -14.66 1.18 4.69
N GLU A 158 -15.68 1.89 5.18
CA GLU A 158 -15.41 2.68 6.37
C GLU A 158 -14.99 1.70 7.47
N PRO A 159 -13.78 1.87 8.02
CA PRO A 159 -13.29 1.02 9.10
C PRO A 159 -14.27 1.12 10.27
N PRO A 160 -14.62 0.01 10.92
CA PRO A 160 -15.45 0.08 12.11
C PRO A 160 -14.73 0.92 13.16
N VAL A 161 -15.45 1.86 13.79
CA VAL A 161 -14.95 2.53 14.99
C VAL A 161 -14.90 1.50 16.11
N LEU A 162 -13.70 1.15 16.56
CA LEU A 162 -13.52 0.11 17.56
C LEU A 162 -13.88 0.65 18.95
N ALA A 163 -14.85 0.00 19.60
CA ALA A 163 -15.19 0.31 20.99
C ALA A 163 -14.05 -0.04 21.96
N ASP A 164 -13.26 -1.06 21.62
CA ASP A 164 -12.09 -1.50 22.38
C ASP A 164 -11.01 -1.96 21.38
N ALA A 165 -10.09 -1.04 21.07
CA ALA A 165 -9.00 -1.31 20.14
C ALA A 165 -8.05 -2.40 20.67
N ASP A 166 -7.81 -2.45 21.98
CA ASP A 166 -6.88 -3.40 22.61
C ASP A 166 -7.41 -4.84 22.49
N ALA A 167 -8.71 -5.03 22.71
CA ALA A 167 -9.36 -6.33 22.55
C ALA A 167 -9.29 -6.83 21.10
N VAL A 168 -9.57 -5.96 20.12
CA VAL A 168 -9.48 -6.30 18.70
C VAL A 168 -8.04 -6.56 18.28
N GLY A 169 -7.09 -5.73 18.72
CA GLY A 169 -5.67 -5.93 18.46
C GLY A 169 -5.15 -7.25 19.02
N ARG A 170 -5.61 -7.65 20.21
CA ARG A 170 -5.28 -8.94 20.83
C ARG A 170 -5.82 -10.12 20.01
N GLU A 171 -7.05 -10.01 19.51
CA GLU A 171 -7.64 -11.07 18.69
C GLU A 171 -6.92 -11.21 17.35
N LEU A 172 -6.59 -10.10 16.69
CA LEU A 172 -5.82 -10.12 15.45
C LEU A 172 -4.41 -10.71 15.64
N ALA A 173 -3.72 -10.34 16.73
CA ALA A 173 -2.43 -10.93 17.08
C ALA A 173 -2.53 -12.45 17.34
N ARG A 174 -3.56 -12.89 18.05
CA ARG A 174 -3.82 -14.32 18.29
C ARG A 174 -4.14 -15.05 17.00
N GLN A 175 -4.99 -14.47 16.14
CA GLN A 175 -5.37 -15.02 14.85
C GLN A 175 -4.14 -15.22 13.97
N PHE A 176 -3.28 -14.21 13.86
CA PHE A 176 -2.04 -14.28 13.09
C PHE A 176 -1.17 -15.46 13.49
N ILE A 177 -0.88 -15.60 14.78
CA ILE A 177 -0.02 -16.69 15.27
C ILE A 177 -0.71 -18.06 15.16
N THR A 178 -2.04 -18.10 15.29
CA THR A 178 -2.81 -19.33 15.08
C THR A 178 -2.75 -19.80 13.62
N ILE A 179 -2.88 -18.88 12.66
CA ILE A 179 -2.72 -19.17 11.23
C ILE A 179 -1.33 -19.76 10.96
N LEU A 180 -0.28 -19.12 11.48
CA LEU A 180 1.10 -19.61 11.35
C LEU A 180 1.30 -21.00 11.97
N LYS A 181 0.79 -21.22 13.19
CA LYS A 181 0.84 -22.51 13.87
C LYS A 181 0.15 -23.62 13.08
N ASN A 182 -0.98 -23.32 12.45
CA ASN A 182 -1.75 -24.29 11.67
C ASN A 182 -1.19 -24.52 10.26
N LYS A 183 -0.17 -23.74 9.85
CA LYS A 183 0.36 -23.74 8.47
C LYS A 183 -0.72 -23.50 7.42
N ASP A 184 -1.71 -22.68 7.73
CA ASP A 184 -2.82 -22.38 6.82
C ASP A 184 -2.40 -21.26 5.86
N THR A 185 -1.81 -21.63 4.73
CA THR A 185 -1.29 -20.69 3.73
C THR A 185 -2.39 -19.90 3.03
N VAL A 186 -3.60 -20.45 2.93
CA VAL A 186 -4.76 -19.75 2.35
C VAL A 186 -5.23 -18.67 3.32
N ALA A 187 -5.45 -19.03 4.59
CA ALA A 187 -5.82 -18.04 5.62
C ALA A 187 -4.73 -16.98 5.81
N LEU A 188 -3.46 -17.35 5.73
CA LEU A 188 -2.35 -16.40 5.76
C LEU A 188 -2.41 -15.45 4.57
N GLY A 189 -2.64 -15.96 3.37
CA GLY A 189 -2.82 -15.14 2.16
C GLY A 189 -3.94 -14.12 2.28
N ASP A 190 -5.06 -14.51 2.88
CA ASP A 190 -6.22 -13.62 3.11
C ASP A 190 -5.98 -12.61 4.23
N PHE A 191 -5.19 -12.99 5.24
CA PHE A 191 -4.89 -12.15 6.40
C PHE A 191 -3.84 -11.08 6.10
N LEU A 192 -2.89 -11.33 5.20
CA LEU A 192 -1.86 -10.36 4.82
C LEU A 192 -2.39 -9.36 3.79
N ALA A 193 -2.17 -8.06 4.05
CA ALA A 193 -2.46 -7.01 3.08
C ALA A 193 -1.54 -7.12 1.86
N GLY A 194 -1.98 -6.60 0.71
CA GLY A 194 -1.20 -6.67 -0.55
C GLY A 194 0.22 -6.09 -0.43
N ALA A 195 0.39 -5.04 0.37
CA ALA A 195 1.66 -4.35 0.60
C ALA A 195 2.44 -4.85 1.84
N PHE A 196 2.14 -6.06 2.34
CA PHE A 196 2.74 -6.56 3.58
C PHE A 196 4.28 -6.54 3.59
N GLN A 197 4.85 -6.12 4.72
CA GLN A 197 6.28 -6.17 5.04
C GLN A 197 6.52 -6.66 6.47
N ILE A 198 7.59 -7.43 6.68
CA ILE A 198 8.08 -7.78 8.01
C ILE A 198 9.55 -7.43 8.17
N GLN A 199 9.91 -6.94 9.35
CA GLN A 199 11.29 -6.82 9.83
C GLN A 199 11.51 -7.77 10.99
N ARG A 200 12.52 -8.63 10.91
CA ARG A 200 12.91 -9.56 11.98
C ARG A 200 14.03 -8.94 12.82
N ALA A 201 14.18 -9.49 14.03
CA ALA A 201 15.11 -8.99 15.03
C ALA A 201 16.59 -9.23 14.68
N ASP A 202 16.86 -10.13 13.74
CA ASP A 202 18.19 -10.40 13.17
C ASP A 202 18.56 -9.44 12.02
N GLY A 203 17.68 -8.47 11.71
CA GLY A 203 17.89 -7.53 10.61
C GLY A 203 17.35 -8.02 9.26
N THR A 204 16.90 -9.27 9.14
CA THR A 204 16.29 -9.76 7.90
C THR A 204 14.87 -9.22 7.72
N GLY A 205 14.48 -8.95 6.48
CA GLY A 205 13.11 -8.58 6.12
C GLY A 205 12.42 -9.65 5.29
N ALA A 206 11.12 -9.49 5.05
CA ALA A 206 10.43 -10.18 3.96
C ALA A 206 9.21 -9.35 3.49
N ASN A 207 8.94 -9.36 2.20
CA ASN A 207 7.67 -8.88 1.65
C ASN A 207 6.58 -9.98 1.69
N ARG A 208 5.36 -9.67 1.25
CA ARG A 208 4.23 -10.61 1.22
C ARG A 208 4.54 -11.96 0.54
N LEU A 209 5.13 -11.94 -0.66
CA LEU A 209 5.39 -13.17 -1.42
C LEU A 209 6.45 -14.02 -0.70
N GLU A 210 7.55 -13.40 -0.30
CA GLU A 210 8.62 -14.05 0.46
C GLU A 210 8.14 -14.64 1.79
N TYR A 211 7.20 -13.95 2.46
CA TYR A 211 6.68 -14.41 3.74
C TYR A 211 5.69 -15.57 3.59
N LEU A 212 4.89 -15.60 2.52
CA LEU A 212 4.00 -16.73 2.22
C LEU A 212 4.75 -18.01 1.87
N ASP A 213 5.93 -17.88 1.26
CA ASP A 213 6.80 -19.01 0.91
C ASP A 213 7.69 -19.49 2.08
N ALA A 214 7.71 -18.76 3.20
CA ALA A 214 8.55 -19.10 4.35
C ALA A 214 8.01 -20.32 5.12
N ASP A 215 8.88 -21.32 5.39
CA ASP A 215 8.53 -22.44 6.27
C ASP A 215 8.63 -22.02 7.74
N ILE A 216 7.51 -21.55 8.29
CA ILE A 216 7.38 -21.12 9.68
C ILE A 216 6.79 -22.27 10.50
N ASN A 217 7.47 -22.65 11.59
CA ASN A 217 7.11 -23.79 12.43
C ASN A 217 6.86 -23.38 13.88
N ILE A 218 5.61 -23.06 14.22
CA ILE A 218 5.20 -22.72 15.58
C ILE A 218 4.55 -23.93 16.25
N SER A 219 5.12 -24.43 17.35
CA SER A 219 4.54 -25.57 18.07
C SER A 219 3.53 -25.11 19.15
N SER A 220 3.88 -24.05 19.85
CA SER A 220 3.14 -23.49 20.99
C SER A 220 3.39 -21.99 21.03
N PHE A 221 2.43 -21.23 21.56
CA PHE A 221 2.59 -19.80 21.76
C PHE A 221 1.76 -19.31 22.95
N GLU A 222 2.24 -18.23 23.57
CA GLU A 222 1.54 -17.47 24.61
C GLU A 222 1.63 -15.98 24.30
N LEU A 223 0.47 -15.31 24.21
CA LEU A 223 0.44 -13.85 24.09
C LEU A 223 0.66 -13.23 25.47
N GLY A 224 1.51 -12.21 25.52
CA GLY A 224 1.72 -11.40 26.71
C GLY A 224 0.44 -10.67 27.16
N PRO A 225 0.38 -10.27 28.43
CA PRO A 225 -0.72 -9.47 28.94
C PRO A 225 -0.73 -8.05 28.37
N ASP A 226 0.39 -7.57 27.83
CA ASP A 226 0.71 -6.20 27.41
C ASP A 226 0.25 -5.82 25.99
N VAL A 227 -0.96 -6.22 25.58
CA VAL A 227 -1.51 -5.78 24.29
C VAL A 227 -2.10 -4.38 24.42
N THR A 228 -1.60 -3.45 23.61
CA THR A 228 -2.12 -2.09 23.48
C THR A 228 -2.29 -1.75 22.00
N ALA A 229 -3.35 -1.06 21.63
CA ALA A 229 -3.69 -0.76 20.26
C ALA A 229 -4.27 0.64 20.10
N ILE A 230 -3.93 1.27 18.98
CA ILE A 230 -4.41 2.61 18.61
C ILE A 230 -4.99 2.51 17.20
N GLN A 231 -6.27 2.86 17.07
CA GLN A 231 -6.91 3.00 15.76
C GLN A 231 -6.80 4.45 15.29
N GLU A 232 -6.40 4.63 14.03
CA GLU A 232 -6.49 5.91 13.34
C GLU A 232 -7.01 5.68 11.92
N THR A 233 -8.18 6.25 11.62
CA THR A 233 -8.88 6.04 10.34
C THR A 233 -9.00 4.55 10.00
N ASN A 234 -8.42 4.11 8.88
CA ASN A 234 -8.42 2.74 8.39
C ASN A 234 -7.22 1.92 8.85
N THR A 235 -6.48 2.37 9.86
CA THR A 235 -5.34 1.65 10.41
C THR A 235 -5.52 1.32 11.89
N LEU A 236 -4.93 0.20 12.31
CA LEU A 236 -4.85 -0.21 13.71
C LEU A 236 -3.41 -0.62 14.01
N THR A 237 -2.73 0.13 14.88
CA THR A 237 -1.37 -0.21 15.31
C THR A 237 -1.44 -0.89 16.67
N VAL A 238 -0.81 -2.06 16.78
CA VAL A 238 -0.86 -2.94 17.96
C VAL A 238 0.56 -3.21 18.46
N ARG A 239 0.82 -2.87 19.72
CA ARG A 239 1.99 -3.30 20.48
C ARG A 239 1.60 -4.47 21.36
N TRP A 240 2.42 -5.50 21.38
CA TRP A 240 2.13 -6.73 22.12
C TRP A 240 3.41 -7.53 22.34
N SER A 241 3.40 -8.48 23.26
CA SER A 241 4.49 -9.44 23.39
C SER A 241 4.03 -10.86 23.10
N LEU A 242 4.98 -11.69 22.67
CA LEU A 242 4.72 -13.07 22.27
C LEU A 242 5.86 -13.97 22.73
N GLN A 243 5.49 -15.06 23.39
CA GLN A 243 6.35 -16.19 23.63
C GLN A 243 5.97 -17.28 22.63
N ILE A 244 6.95 -17.86 21.95
CA ILE A 244 6.75 -18.94 20.98
C ILE A 244 7.70 -20.06 21.37
N ASP A 245 7.21 -21.29 21.46
CA ASP A 245 8.08 -22.46 21.44
C ASP A 245 8.36 -22.81 19.97
N GLU A 246 9.51 -22.36 19.47
CA GLU A 246 9.97 -22.69 18.12
C GLU A 246 11.05 -23.77 18.22
N THR A 247 10.91 -24.85 17.45
CA THR A 247 11.97 -25.85 17.31
C THR A 247 12.79 -25.52 16.07
N VAL A 248 13.99 -24.97 16.24
CA VAL A 248 14.97 -24.82 15.15
C VAL A 248 16.05 -25.87 15.35
N ASN A 249 16.23 -26.77 14.38
CA ASN A 249 17.23 -27.85 14.43
C ASN A 249 17.19 -28.73 15.70
N GLY A 250 15.99 -29.00 16.22
CA GLY A 250 15.82 -29.83 17.43
C GLY A 250 16.06 -29.10 18.76
N GLN A 251 16.31 -27.79 18.74
CA GLN A 251 16.36 -26.95 19.94
C GLN A 251 15.12 -26.06 20.06
N VAL A 252 14.47 -26.11 21.22
CA VAL A 252 13.39 -25.19 21.57
C VAL A 252 13.98 -23.82 21.90
N THR A 253 13.64 -22.82 21.11
CA THR A 253 13.94 -21.40 21.35
C THR A 253 12.65 -20.70 21.78
N GLY A 254 12.75 -19.80 22.78
CA GLY A 254 11.64 -18.91 23.19
C GLY A 254 11.09 -19.06 24.61
N LYS A 255 11.93 -18.92 25.63
CA LYS A 255 11.47 -18.91 27.04
C LYS A 255 10.89 -17.58 27.52
N ASN A 256 11.04 -16.50 26.75
CA ASN A 256 10.69 -15.15 27.17
C ASN A 256 9.71 -14.51 26.20
N LEU A 257 8.79 -13.70 26.73
CA LEU A 257 7.94 -12.80 25.96
C LEU A 257 8.81 -11.80 25.17
N ALA A 258 8.72 -11.86 23.84
CA ALA A 258 9.40 -10.95 22.93
C ALA A 258 8.45 -9.87 22.42
N PRO A 259 8.83 -8.58 22.48
CA PRO A 259 7.97 -7.51 22.01
C PRO A 259 7.78 -7.56 20.49
N ARG A 260 6.61 -7.12 20.06
CA ARG A 260 6.13 -7.08 18.68
C ARG A 260 5.41 -5.77 18.42
N LEU A 261 5.47 -5.32 17.17
CA LEU A 261 4.67 -4.21 16.65
C LEU A 261 4.00 -4.69 15.37
N SER A 262 2.68 -4.56 15.29
CA SER A 262 1.90 -4.89 14.11
C SER A 262 1.07 -3.68 13.70
N THR A 263 0.96 -3.44 12.40
CA THR A 263 0.00 -2.48 11.86
C THR A 263 -0.95 -3.22 10.93
N PHE A 264 -2.24 -3.00 11.14
CA PHE A 264 -3.31 -3.54 10.32
C PHE A 264 -3.96 -2.42 9.50
N ILE A 265 -4.44 -2.75 8.32
CA ILE A 265 -5.25 -1.88 7.47
C ILE A 265 -6.63 -2.50 7.27
N TRP A 266 -7.67 -1.68 7.31
CA TRP A 266 -9.02 -2.11 6.96
C TRP A 266 -9.20 -2.07 5.44
N GLU A 267 -9.31 -3.25 4.83
CA GLU A 267 -9.57 -3.39 3.39
C GLU A 267 -10.42 -4.64 3.10
N ASN A 268 -11.36 -4.50 2.18
CA ASN A 268 -12.30 -5.54 1.75
C ASN A 268 -13.10 -6.16 2.91
N GLY A 269 -13.59 -5.34 3.83
CA GLY A 269 -14.42 -5.74 4.97
C GLY A 269 -13.68 -6.42 6.12
N ALA A 270 -12.33 -6.34 6.14
CA ALA A 270 -11.53 -7.00 7.14
C ALA A 270 -10.26 -6.21 7.51
N TRP A 271 -9.81 -6.38 8.75
CA TRP A 271 -8.47 -5.98 9.16
C TRP A 271 -7.45 -6.95 8.59
N ARG A 272 -6.46 -6.43 7.86
CA ARG A 272 -5.37 -7.20 7.27
C ARG A 272 -4.03 -6.69 7.76
N LEU A 273 -3.09 -7.60 8.00
CA LEU A 273 -1.77 -7.26 8.50
C LEU A 273 -0.97 -6.57 7.38
N LEU A 274 -0.65 -5.29 7.59
CA LEU A 274 0.11 -4.45 6.66
C LEU A 274 1.61 -4.47 6.99
N SER A 275 1.97 -4.47 8.26
CA SER A 275 3.37 -4.59 8.66
C SER A 275 3.54 -5.29 9.99
N HIS A 276 4.67 -5.98 10.16
CA HIS A 276 5.04 -6.63 11.41
C HIS A 276 6.52 -6.42 11.75
N ALA A 277 6.84 -6.23 13.02
CA ALA A 277 8.21 -6.14 13.50
C ALA A 277 8.43 -7.07 14.69
N ASN A 278 9.51 -7.86 14.60
CA ASN A 278 10.00 -8.70 15.68
C ASN A 278 11.15 -7.98 16.37
N PHE A 279 11.02 -7.76 17.67
CA PHE A 279 12.10 -7.19 18.47
C PHE A 279 12.79 -8.30 19.26
N ASN A 280 14.10 -8.18 19.45
CA ASN A 280 14.81 -9.07 20.36
C ASN A 280 14.30 -8.81 21.79
N VAL A 281 14.14 -9.87 22.56
CA VAL A 281 14.20 -9.74 24.02
C VAL A 281 15.62 -9.26 24.27
N LEU A 282 15.79 -8.01 24.74
CA LEU A 282 17.10 -7.55 25.17
C LEU A 282 17.63 -8.61 26.13
N ALA A 283 18.83 -9.14 25.83
CA ALA A 283 19.51 -10.00 26.78
C ALA A 283 19.46 -9.28 28.13
N THR A 284 19.02 -10.00 29.17
CA THR A 284 19.00 -9.51 30.55
C THR A 284 20.42 -9.38 31.05
N ASP A 285 21.25 -8.57 30.40
CA ASP A 285 22.25 -7.85 31.14
C ASP A 285 21.44 -7.00 32.10
N THR A 286 21.56 -7.30 33.39
CA THR A 286 21.03 -6.43 34.44
C THR A 286 21.55 -5.03 34.15
N VAL A 287 20.66 -4.18 33.65
CA VAL A 287 20.97 -2.79 33.37
C VAL A 287 21.28 -2.14 34.71
N PRO A 288 22.44 -1.52 34.89
CA PRO A 288 22.73 -0.82 36.12
C PRO A 288 21.75 0.34 36.26
N VAL A 289 21.00 0.38 37.36
CA VAL A 289 20.28 1.60 37.76
C VAL A 289 21.34 2.57 38.26
N LEU A 290 21.53 3.68 37.55
CA LEU A 290 22.55 4.65 37.89
C LEU A 290 22.08 5.48 39.08
N ALA A 291 22.83 5.45 40.18
CA ALA A 291 22.57 6.30 41.34
C ALA A 291 22.69 7.79 40.99
N ASP A 292 23.60 8.12 40.06
CA ASP A 292 23.75 9.45 39.49
C ASP A 292 24.06 9.34 37.98
N PRO A 293 23.05 9.54 37.11
CA PRO A 293 23.24 9.58 35.67
C PRO A 293 24.24 10.64 35.21
N ASN A 294 24.37 11.79 35.88
CA ASN A 294 25.26 12.87 35.47
C ASN A 294 26.74 12.47 35.62
N THR A 295 27.08 11.83 36.75
CA THR A 295 28.44 11.30 36.98
C THR A 295 28.80 10.27 35.91
N THR A 296 27.93 9.30 35.66
CA THR A 296 28.16 8.25 34.64
C THR A 296 28.24 8.85 33.24
N GLY A 297 27.34 9.77 32.89
CA GLY A 297 27.34 10.46 31.60
C GLY A 297 28.62 11.25 31.37
N ARG A 298 29.14 11.94 32.41
CA ARG A 298 30.42 12.65 32.36
C ARG A 298 31.58 11.69 32.12
N GLU A 299 31.66 10.58 32.84
CA GLU A 299 32.71 9.56 32.65
C GLU A 299 32.71 8.98 31.23
N LEU A 300 31.54 8.68 30.67
CA LEU A 300 31.41 8.14 29.31
C LEU A 300 31.82 9.15 28.24
N VAL A 301 31.46 10.42 28.40
CA VAL A 301 31.89 11.50 27.49
C VAL A 301 33.40 11.71 27.55
N LEU A 302 34.00 11.70 28.75
CA LEU A 302 35.45 11.82 28.93
C LEU A 302 36.17 10.62 28.31
N ARG A 303 35.68 9.39 28.55
CA ARG A 303 36.22 8.17 27.95
C ARG A 303 36.17 8.21 26.42
N PHE A 304 35.08 8.71 25.84
CA PHE A 304 34.99 8.89 24.39
C PHE A 304 36.09 9.85 23.87
N ALA A 305 36.27 10.99 24.53
CA ALA A 305 37.30 11.96 24.17
C ALA A 305 38.72 11.38 24.29
N GLU A 306 39.00 10.63 25.37
CA GLU A 306 40.27 9.94 25.60
C GLU A 306 40.58 8.92 24.50
N ILE A 307 39.59 8.12 24.08
CA ILE A 307 39.72 7.16 22.97
C ILE A 307 40.06 7.88 21.66
N LEU A 308 39.41 9.03 21.38
CA LEU A 308 39.70 9.81 20.18
C LEU A 308 41.08 10.48 20.24
N GLN A 309 41.54 10.93 21.41
CA GLN A 309 42.86 11.51 21.61
C GLN A 309 43.99 10.49 21.46
N SER A 310 43.79 9.26 21.98
CA SER A 310 44.78 8.18 21.91
C SER A 310 44.87 7.52 20.53
N LYS A 311 43.90 7.79 19.64
CA LYS A 311 43.73 7.14 18.33
C LYS A 311 43.59 5.61 18.42
N ASP A 312 43.10 5.10 19.55
CA ASP A 312 42.87 3.67 19.73
C ASP A 312 41.62 3.22 18.97
N ARG A 313 41.81 2.70 17.75
CA ARG A 313 40.73 2.22 16.89
C ARG A 313 40.03 0.98 17.43
N VAL A 314 40.74 0.15 18.20
CA VAL A 314 40.16 -1.06 18.80
C VAL A 314 39.24 -0.65 19.95
N ALA A 315 39.69 0.25 20.82
CA ALA A 315 38.86 0.81 21.88
C ALA A 315 37.66 1.57 21.31
N LEU A 316 37.85 2.35 20.24
CA LEU A 316 36.74 3.04 19.56
C LEU A 316 35.71 2.05 19.03
N ALA A 317 36.15 1.02 18.28
CA ALA A 317 35.24 0.02 17.73
C ALA A 317 34.47 -0.75 18.82
N ALA A 318 35.08 -0.97 19.99
CA ALA A 318 34.44 -1.61 21.14
C ALA A 318 33.47 -0.66 21.89
N PHE A 319 33.73 0.65 21.86
CA PHE A 319 32.93 1.66 22.53
C PHE A 319 31.68 2.07 21.73
N LEU A 320 31.71 1.97 20.40
CA LEU A 320 30.55 2.22 19.55
C LEU A 320 29.60 1.01 19.53
N ALA A 321 28.30 1.27 19.73
CA ALA A 321 27.26 0.25 19.56
C ALA A 321 27.16 -0.19 18.09
N GLY A 322 26.62 -1.39 17.84
CA GLY A 322 26.49 -1.91 16.47
C GLY A 322 25.66 -1.01 15.54
N ALA A 323 24.64 -0.34 16.09
CA ALA A 323 23.77 0.59 15.37
C ALA A 323 24.20 2.07 15.52
N PHE A 324 25.49 2.34 15.74
CA PHE A 324 25.96 3.71 15.94
C PHE A 324 25.65 4.63 14.76
N GLN A 325 25.19 5.85 15.07
CA GLN A 325 24.93 6.92 14.09
C GLN A 325 25.49 8.26 14.59
N MET A 326 26.09 9.03 13.69
CA MET A 326 26.56 10.38 13.98
C MET A 326 25.92 11.41 13.05
N GLN A 327 25.54 12.57 13.59
CA GLN A 327 25.15 13.74 12.82
C GLN A 327 26.09 14.91 13.10
N ARG A 328 26.63 15.53 12.05
CA ARG A 328 27.47 16.73 12.15
C ARG A 328 26.66 17.99 11.90
N SER A 329 27.20 19.12 12.37
CA SER A 329 26.50 20.42 12.31
C SER A 329 26.36 21.00 10.90
N ASN A 330 27.12 20.46 9.93
CA ASN A 330 27.01 20.77 8.50
C ASN A 330 25.96 19.91 7.77
N GLY A 331 25.22 19.05 8.49
CA GLY A 331 24.22 18.18 7.88
C GLY A 331 24.73 16.81 7.44
N THR A 332 26.04 16.54 7.44
CA THR A 332 26.56 15.19 7.09
C THR A 332 26.33 14.21 8.23
N SER A 333 25.92 12.98 7.89
CA SER A 333 25.81 11.86 8.80
C SER A 333 26.85 10.78 8.50
N THR A 334 27.18 9.95 9.48
CA THR A 334 27.95 8.72 9.28
C THR A 334 27.40 7.59 10.12
N ASP A 335 27.41 6.38 9.59
CA ASP A 335 27.18 5.16 10.38
C ASP A 335 28.46 4.72 11.13
N ARG A 336 28.39 3.57 11.82
CA ARG A 336 29.51 2.98 12.56
C ARG A 336 30.74 2.72 11.70
N GLU A 337 30.58 2.07 10.55
CA GLU A 337 31.71 1.64 9.73
C GLU A 337 32.35 2.85 9.03
N GLU A 338 31.53 3.77 8.54
CA GLU A 338 31.99 5.04 7.99
C GLU A 338 32.76 5.84 9.04
N TYR A 339 32.24 5.97 10.27
CA TYR A 339 32.92 6.68 11.35
C TYR A 339 34.26 6.01 11.75
N LEU A 340 34.28 4.66 11.79
CA LEU A 340 35.49 3.86 12.00
C LEU A 340 36.47 3.86 10.82
N ALA A 341 36.11 4.46 9.69
CA ALA A 341 37.04 4.71 8.58
C ALA A 341 37.66 6.12 8.64
N LEU A 342 37.04 7.07 9.36
CA LEU A 342 37.53 8.45 9.47
C LEU A 342 38.78 8.57 10.36
N ASP A 343 39.78 9.35 9.92
CA ASP A 343 40.89 9.78 10.78
C ASP A 343 40.43 10.94 11.69
N VAL A 344 39.63 10.60 12.69
CA VAL A 344 39.16 11.57 13.69
C VAL A 344 40.29 11.84 14.67
N ASN A 345 40.80 13.06 14.65
CA ASN A 345 41.81 13.53 15.59
C ASN A 345 41.22 14.62 16.50
N LEU A 346 41.16 14.33 17.79
CA LEU A 346 40.69 15.27 18.80
C LEU A 346 41.90 15.84 19.54
N THR A 347 42.10 17.15 19.48
CA THR A 347 43.16 17.84 20.26
C THR A 347 42.57 18.94 21.13
N ASN A 348 43.17 19.17 22.29
CA ASN A 348 42.77 20.23 23.24
C ASN A 348 41.27 20.17 23.61
N PHE A 349 40.83 18.99 24.05
CA PHE A 349 39.46 18.79 24.53
C PHE A 349 39.28 19.42 25.92
N ALA A 350 38.22 20.20 26.08
CA ALA A 350 37.70 20.62 27.37
C ALA A 350 36.18 20.39 27.42
N LEU A 351 35.73 19.71 28.47
CA LEU A 351 34.31 19.48 28.76
C LEU A 351 33.74 20.68 29.51
N GLY A 352 32.56 21.15 29.10
CA GLY A 352 31.85 22.22 29.79
C GLY A 352 31.42 21.84 31.21
N GLU A 353 31.15 22.84 32.03
CA GLU A 353 30.67 22.62 33.40
C GLU A 353 29.24 22.05 33.41
N GLU A 354 28.39 22.55 32.50
CA GLU A 354 27.00 22.11 32.34
C GLU A 354 26.92 20.81 31.54
N LEU A 355 26.55 19.72 32.23
CA LEU A 355 26.21 18.42 31.67
C LEU A 355 24.94 17.91 32.36
N GLU A 356 24.00 17.42 31.57
CA GLU A 356 22.74 16.84 32.04
C GLU A 356 22.57 15.46 31.41
N ALA A 357 22.28 14.46 32.21
CA ALA A 357 22.09 13.10 31.78
C ALA A 357 20.81 12.50 32.35
N PHE A 358 20.11 11.73 31.51
CA PHE A 358 18.87 11.06 31.84
C PHE A 358 18.94 9.60 31.43
N GLN A 359 18.70 8.70 32.38
CA GLN A 359 18.62 7.27 32.13
C GLN A 359 17.15 6.84 32.03
N GLU A 360 16.82 6.11 30.97
CA GLU A 360 15.57 5.37 30.84
C GLU A 360 15.90 3.96 30.37
N LEU A 361 15.51 2.96 31.17
CA LEU A 361 15.86 1.56 30.92
C LEU A 361 17.37 1.41 30.64
N ASN A 362 17.73 0.79 29.52
CA ASN A 362 19.11 0.56 29.09
C ASN A 362 19.70 1.73 28.28
N ALA A 363 19.03 2.88 28.18
CA ALA A 363 19.53 4.04 27.47
C ALA A 363 19.93 5.15 28.45
N LEU A 364 21.03 5.84 28.15
CA LEU A 364 21.49 7.03 28.87
C LEU A 364 21.71 8.15 27.85
N THR A 365 20.91 9.21 27.93
CA THR A 365 21.06 10.39 27.06
C THR A 365 21.79 11.48 27.83
N VAL A 366 22.82 12.06 27.21
CA VAL A 366 23.70 13.07 27.81
C VAL A 366 23.72 14.31 26.92
N ARG A 367 23.29 15.44 27.48
CA ARG A 367 23.51 16.78 26.94
C ARG A 367 24.76 17.36 27.56
N TRP A 368 25.66 17.87 26.74
CA TRP A 368 26.93 18.43 27.21
C TRP A 368 27.44 19.47 26.24
N SER A 369 28.47 20.21 26.62
CA SER A 369 29.16 21.14 25.72
C SER A 369 30.66 20.87 25.73
N VAL A 370 31.30 21.16 24.60
CA VAL A 370 32.72 20.89 24.44
C VAL A 370 33.43 22.04 23.74
N LYS A 371 34.62 22.38 24.23
CA LYS A 371 35.61 23.18 23.51
C LYS A 371 36.65 22.21 22.97
N VAL A 372 36.85 22.22 21.65
CA VAL A 372 37.84 21.39 20.97
C VAL A 372 38.60 22.24 19.99
N VAL A 373 39.92 22.11 19.95
CA VAL A 373 40.68 22.58 18.80
C VAL A 373 40.72 21.41 17.83
N GLN A 374 39.77 21.39 16.90
CA GLN A 374 39.73 20.41 15.83
C GLN A 374 39.89 21.10 14.48
N THR A 375 40.54 20.42 13.55
CA THR A 375 40.46 20.75 12.13
C THR A 375 39.48 19.80 11.46
N VAL A 376 38.39 20.31 10.89
CA VAL A 376 37.53 19.54 9.98
C VAL A 376 37.84 20.01 8.57
N ASP A 377 38.30 19.11 7.71
CA ASP A 377 38.76 19.42 6.35
C ASP A 377 39.84 20.53 6.30
N GLY A 378 40.76 20.50 7.26
CA GLY A 378 41.85 21.48 7.36
C GLY A 378 41.47 22.86 7.90
N LYS A 379 40.21 23.10 8.27
CA LYS A 379 39.76 24.38 8.85
C LYS A 379 39.61 24.28 10.37
N PRO A 380 40.21 25.19 11.17
CA PRO A 380 40.05 25.20 12.61
C PRO A 380 38.60 25.53 12.99
N VAL A 381 38.04 24.78 13.92
CA VAL A 381 36.71 25.04 14.51
C VAL A 381 36.85 25.94 15.74
N SER A 382 35.87 26.83 15.93
CA SER A 382 35.78 27.88 16.95
C SER A 382 36.21 27.46 18.36
N GLU A 383 36.81 28.40 19.10
CA GLU A 383 37.21 28.29 20.51
C GLU A 383 36.05 28.41 21.53
N VAL A 384 34.81 28.46 21.07
CA VAL A 384 33.60 28.53 21.90
C VAL A 384 33.09 27.14 22.21
N PHE A 385 32.58 26.92 23.43
CA PHE A 385 31.90 25.68 23.79
C PHE A 385 30.73 25.43 22.84
N ALA A 386 30.76 24.29 22.15
CA ALA A 386 29.71 23.89 21.23
C ALA A 386 28.86 22.77 21.88
N PRO A 387 27.52 22.85 21.80
CA PRO A 387 26.66 21.85 22.40
C PRO A 387 26.77 20.49 21.68
N ARG A 388 26.55 19.42 22.43
CA ARG A 388 26.57 18.03 22.01
C ARG A 388 25.41 17.28 22.64
N LEU A 389 24.91 16.29 21.93
CA LEU A 389 23.96 15.31 22.43
C LEU A 389 24.54 13.93 22.16
N SER A 390 24.53 13.05 23.16
CA SER A 390 25.03 11.69 23.03
C SER A 390 24.06 10.73 23.70
N THR A 391 23.77 9.62 23.03
CA THR A 391 22.98 8.54 23.63
C THR A 391 23.88 7.32 23.75
N PHE A 392 23.91 6.75 24.94
CA PHE A 392 24.58 5.50 25.24
C PHE A 392 23.54 4.40 25.45
N ILE A 393 23.90 3.18 25.10
CA ILE A 393 23.10 1.98 25.32
C ILE A 393 23.90 0.99 26.17
N TRP A 394 23.26 0.40 27.17
CA TRP A 394 23.82 -0.71 27.93
C TRP A 394 23.59 -1.99 27.15
N GLU A 395 24.67 -2.58 26.64
CA GLU A 395 24.66 -3.86 25.95
C GLU A 395 25.96 -4.64 26.23
N LYS A 396 25.84 -5.97 26.37
CA LYS A 396 26.97 -6.88 26.61
C LYS A 396 27.79 -6.49 27.83
N GLY A 397 27.10 -6.08 28.90
CA GLY A 397 27.69 -5.67 30.18
C GLY A 397 28.48 -4.35 30.16
N ALA A 398 28.29 -3.49 29.14
CA ALA A 398 28.95 -2.18 29.08
C ALA A 398 28.06 -1.10 28.45
N TRP A 399 28.27 0.15 28.85
CA TRP A 399 27.73 1.31 28.14
C TRP A 399 28.51 1.54 26.85
N ARG A 400 27.77 1.72 25.75
CA ARG A 400 28.32 1.97 24.41
C ARG A 400 27.64 3.16 23.77
N LEU A 401 28.38 3.94 22.99
CA LEU A 401 27.84 5.10 22.29
C LEU A 401 26.96 4.62 21.13
N LEU A 402 25.66 4.91 21.21
CA LEU A 402 24.65 4.58 20.21
C LEU A 402 24.43 5.72 19.22
N SER A 403 24.46 6.97 19.69
CA SER A 403 24.36 8.11 18.78
C SER A 403 25.10 9.33 19.31
N HIS A 404 25.55 10.18 18.38
CA HIS A 404 26.26 11.41 18.72
C HIS A 404 25.94 12.54 17.73
N ALA A 405 25.56 13.71 18.25
CA ALA A 405 25.25 14.89 17.46
C ALA A 405 26.15 16.07 17.81
N ASN A 406 26.75 16.66 16.77
CA ASN A 406 27.50 17.92 16.85
C ASN A 406 26.60 19.08 16.44
N PHE A 407 26.41 20.05 17.33
CA PHE A 407 25.73 21.30 17.03
C PHE A 407 26.74 22.42 16.76
N ASN A 408 26.32 23.44 16.00
CA ASN A 408 27.11 24.65 15.84
C ASN A 408 27.25 25.35 17.21
N PRO A 409 28.41 25.98 17.50
CA PRO A 409 28.51 26.86 18.65
C PRO A 409 27.44 27.98 18.53
N PRO A 410 26.94 28.51 19.65
CA PRO A 410 26.06 29.67 19.63
C PRO A 410 26.71 30.80 18.81
N VAL A 411 25.92 31.46 17.96
CA VAL A 411 26.37 32.71 17.34
C VAL A 411 26.48 33.75 18.45
N ALA A 412 27.65 34.36 18.59
CA ALA A 412 27.92 35.39 19.59
C ALA A 412 27.07 36.65 19.37
#